data_AF-A0A2U1KJU3-F1
#
_entry.id   AF-A0A2U1KJU3-F1
#
_cell.length_a   1.000
_cell.length_b   1.000
_cell.length_c   1.000
_cell.angle_alpha   90.00
_cell.angle_beta   90.00
_cell.angle_gamma   90.00
#
_symmetry.space_group_name_H-M   'P 1'
#
loop_
_entity.id
_entity.type
_entity.pdbx_description
1 polymer ?
#
loop_
_entity_poly.entity_id
_entity_poly.type
_entity_poly.pdbx_seq_one_letter_code
_entity_poly.pdbx_strand_id
1 'polypeptide(L)'
;MINIYGLQESSAKFSLWNRIADFMHHHNGKFILFCDMNTDRHENERFGSLFSSLEADHFNSFIDSSGLIDLPIKEILEVLPDIRIKALDRMWSDHTPIHLHVLKSDFGPTPFKFYNLWLLRD
;
A
#
# COMPACT_ATOMS: atom_id res chain seq x y z
N MET A 1 5.89 -2.15 4.50
CA MET A 1 4.45 -2.44 4.32
C MET A 1 3.81 -2.38 5.68
N ILE A 2 2.68 -1.68 5.79
CA ILE A 2 1.95 -1.53 7.05
C ILE A 2 0.52 -2.01 6.77
N ASN A 3 0.04 -2.99 7.54
CA ASN A 3 -1.36 -3.42 7.50
C ASN A 3 -2.12 -2.73 8.63
N ILE A 4 -3.20 -2.02 8.31
CA ILE A 4 -3.92 -1.16 9.25
C ILE A 4 -5.40 -1.52 9.21
N TYR A 5 -5.98 -1.70 10.39
CA TYR A 5 -7.42 -1.77 10.57
C TYR A 5 -7.90 -0.48 11.24
N GLY A 6 -8.72 0.28 10.54
CA GLY A 6 -9.22 1.59 10.91
C GLY A 6 -10.31 1.48 11.96
N LEU A 7 -10.33 2.45 12.87
CA LEU A 7 -11.34 2.55 13.92
C LEU A 7 -12.63 3.13 13.35
N GLN A 8 -13.78 2.79 13.95
CA GLN A 8 -15.08 3.27 13.47
C GLN A 8 -15.39 4.70 13.93
N GLU A 9 -14.88 5.09 15.10
CA GLU A 9 -15.19 6.36 15.76
C GLU A 9 -14.34 7.50 15.20
N SER A 10 -14.98 8.63 14.85
CA SER A 10 -14.36 9.72 14.08
C SER A 10 -13.12 10.32 14.73
N SER A 11 -13.12 10.56 16.04
CA SER A 11 -11.96 11.17 16.70
C SER A 11 -10.77 10.20 16.75
N ALA A 12 -11.04 8.90 16.92
CA ALA A 12 -10.02 7.87 16.87
C ALA A 12 -9.44 7.68 15.45
N LYS A 13 -10.26 7.80 14.40
CA LYS A 13 -9.78 7.82 13.01
C LYS A 13 -8.80 8.95 12.76
N PHE A 14 -9.16 10.19 13.12
CA PHE A 14 -8.31 11.35 12.91
C PHE A 14 -6.98 11.22 13.68
N SER A 15 -7.06 10.71 14.91
CA SER A 15 -5.88 10.43 15.72
C SER A 15 -4.97 9.38 15.10
N LEU A 16 -5.55 8.33 14.49
CA LEU A 16 -4.80 7.30 13.76
C LEU A 16 -4.10 7.88 12.54
N TRP A 17 -4.79 8.67 11.72
CA TRP A 17 -4.24 9.28 10.50
C TRP A 17 -3.07 10.21 10.81
N ASN A 18 -3.21 11.08 11.82
CA ASN A 18 -2.13 11.94 12.27
C ASN A 18 -0.90 11.15 12.72
N ARG A 19 -1.11 10.06 13.48
CA ARG A 19 0.00 9.19 13.92
C ARG A 19 0.71 8.49 12.76
N ILE A 20 -0.03 8.08 11.72
CA ILE A 20 0.54 7.46 10.53
C ILE A 20 1.34 8.49 9.74
N ALA A 21 0.80 9.69 9.53
CA ALA A 21 1.49 10.79 8.85
C ALA A 21 2.79 11.14 9.58
N ASP A 22 2.73 11.34 10.89
CA ASP A 22 3.91 11.59 11.73
C ASP A 22 4.93 10.48 11.59
N PHE A 23 4.51 9.21 11.66
CA PHE A 23 5.41 8.08 11.48
C PHE A 23 6.09 8.12 10.10
N MET A 24 5.33 8.34 9.03
CA MET A 24 5.89 8.44 7.68
C MET A 24 6.87 9.61 7.52
N HIS A 25 6.60 10.77 8.13
CA HIS A 25 7.49 11.93 8.09
C HIS A 25 8.82 11.71 8.82
N HIS A 26 8.82 10.91 9.90
CA HIS A 26 10.01 10.66 10.71
C HIS A 26 10.83 9.44 10.25
N HIS A 27 10.38 8.71 9.22
CA HIS A 27 11.03 7.50 8.74
C HIS A 27 11.34 7.57 7.24
N ASN A 28 12.63 7.45 6.90
CA ASN A 28 13.06 7.42 5.50
C ASN A 28 12.69 6.07 4.84
N GLY A 29 11.97 6.13 3.73
CA GLY A 29 11.66 4.95 2.93
C GLY A 29 10.42 5.15 2.07
N LYS A 30 10.11 4.11 1.28
CA LYS A 30 8.83 4.02 0.55
C LYS A 30 7.84 3.26 1.42
N PHE A 31 6.65 3.82 1.59
CA PHE A 31 5.58 3.19 2.34
C PHE A 31 4.55 2.59 1.39
N ILE A 32 4.04 1.42 1.78
CA ILE A 32 2.88 0.80 1.16
C ILE A 32 1.94 0.50 2.33
N LEU A 33 0.77 1.13 2.30
CA LEU A 33 -0.26 1.00 3.31
C LEU A 33 -1.37 0.09 2.76
N PHE A 34 -1.61 -1.03 3.43
CA PHE A 34 -2.80 -1.85 3.21
C PHE A 34 -3.75 -1.55 4.35
N CYS A 35 -4.85 -0.87 4.05
CA CYS A 35 -5.72 -0.36 5.09
C CYS A 35 -7.18 -0.61 4.79
N ASP A 36 -7.92 -0.98 5.82
CA ASP A 36 -9.36 -0.78 5.88
C ASP A 36 -9.62 0.44 6.76
N MET A 37 -9.88 1.62 6.17
CA MET A 37 -9.94 2.87 6.91
C MET A 37 -11.34 3.22 7.44
N ASN A 38 -12.35 2.41 7.14
CA ASN A 38 -13.76 2.64 7.50
C ASN A 38 -14.28 4.05 7.14
N THR A 39 -13.71 4.69 6.12
CA THR A 39 -14.06 6.04 5.65
C THR A 39 -14.04 6.07 4.12
N ASP A 40 -15.07 6.66 3.52
CA ASP A 40 -15.12 6.92 2.08
C ASP A 40 -14.44 8.25 1.77
N ARG A 41 -13.76 8.32 0.64
CA ARG A 41 -13.12 9.53 0.12
C ARG A 41 -14.10 10.41 -0.62
N HIS A 42 -15.09 9.79 -1.25
CA HIS A 42 -16.06 10.44 -2.12
C HIS A 42 -17.47 9.92 -1.86
N GLU A 43 -18.47 10.79 -2.00
CA GLU A 43 -19.87 10.43 -1.73
C GLU A 43 -20.37 9.27 -2.61
N ASN A 44 -19.87 9.17 -3.84
CA ASN A 44 -20.23 8.12 -4.80
C ASN A 44 -19.72 6.72 -4.41
N GLU A 45 -18.78 6.61 -3.48
CA GLU A 45 -18.30 5.32 -2.96
C GLU A 45 -19.27 4.73 -1.93
N ARG A 46 -20.09 5.58 -1.30
CA ARG A 46 -20.99 5.15 -0.22
C ARG A 46 -22.29 4.58 -0.79
N PHE A 47 -22.58 3.34 -0.41
CA PHE A 47 -23.87 2.70 -0.68
C PHE A 47 -24.67 2.54 0.61
N GLY A 48 -25.77 3.30 0.76
CA GLY A 48 -26.80 3.09 1.78
C GLY A 48 -26.79 4.05 2.97
N SER A 49 -25.64 4.29 3.63
CA SER A 49 -25.57 5.17 4.81
C SER A 49 -25.26 6.63 4.46
N LEU A 50 -25.39 7.54 5.44
CA LEU A 50 -25.02 8.95 5.27
C LEU A 50 -23.52 9.09 5.05
N PHE A 51 -23.15 9.87 4.02
CA PHE A 51 -21.79 10.29 3.77
C PHE A 51 -21.39 11.42 4.72
N SER A 52 -20.19 11.34 5.29
CA SER A 52 -19.64 12.39 6.14
C SER A 52 -18.59 13.18 5.36
N SER A 53 -18.98 14.35 4.83
CA SER A 53 -18.05 15.23 4.12
C SER A 53 -16.88 15.65 5.00
N LEU A 54 -17.11 15.88 6.30
CA LEU A 54 -16.05 16.23 7.25
C LEU A 54 -15.00 15.12 7.41
N GLU A 55 -15.43 13.85 7.52
CA GLU A 55 -14.48 12.73 7.60
C GLU A 55 -13.72 12.56 6.29
N ALA A 56 -14.40 12.71 5.15
CA ALA A 56 -13.79 12.63 3.84
C ALA A 56 -12.75 13.75 3.62
N ASP A 57 -13.06 14.98 4.01
CA ASP A 57 -12.15 16.12 3.87
C ASP A 57 -10.87 15.92 4.68
N HIS A 58 -10.99 15.47 5.93
CA HIS A 58 -9.83 15.14 6.75
C HIS A 58 -9.04 13.94 6.20
N PHE A 59 -9.73 12.92 5.70
CA PHE A 59 -9.07 11.74 5.15
C PHE A 59 -8.30 12.06 3.87
N ASN A 60 -8.90 12.83 2.96
CA ASN A 60 -8.24 13.32 1.75
C ASN A 60 -7.07 14.24 2.09
N SER A 61 -7.21 15.12 3.09
CA SER A 61 -6.10 15.95 3.57
C SER A 61 -4.93 15.13 4.13
N PHE A 62 -5.22 14.02 4.82
CA PHE A 62 -4.19 13.08 5.29
C PHE A 62 -3.45 12.42 4.12
N ILE A 63 -4.18 11.92 3.11
CA ILE A 63 -3.60 11.30 1.92
C ILE A 63 -2.67 12.29 1.21
N ASP A 64 -3.15 13.51 0.97
CA ASP A 64 -2.42 14.55 0.24
C ASP A 64 -1.17 15.01 1.02
N SER A 65 -1.31 15.32 2.31
CA SER A 65 -0.18 15.79 3.14
C SER A 65 0.90 14.73 3.36
N SER A 66 0.53 13.45 3.36
CA SER A 66 1.46 12.33 3.47
C SER A 66 2.12 11.95 2.13
N GLY A 67 1.72 12.61 1.02
CA GLY A 67 2.17 12.27 -0.33
C GLY A 67 1.76 10.87 -0.76
N LEU A 68 0.65 10.35 -0.21
CA LEU A 68 0.10 9.06 -0.55
C LEU A 68 -0.67 9.14 -1.86
N ILE A 69 -0.59 8.06 -2.64
CA ILE A 69 -1.36 7.89 -3.86
C ILE A 69 -2.29 6.71 -3.63
N ASP A 70 -3.58 6.94 -3.78
CA ASP A 70 -4.55 5.85 -3.84
C ASP A 70 -4.41 5.15 -5.19
N LEU A 71 -4.02 3.88 -5.14
CA LEU A 71 -3.71 3.09 -6.32
C LEU A 71 -4.84 2.07 -6.52
N PRO A 72 -5.64 2.22 -7.58
CA PRO A 72 -6.56 1.17 -8.00
C PRO A 72 -5.79 -0.13 -8.20
N ILE A 73 -6.35 -1.24 -7.70
CA ILE A 73 -5.70 -2.57 -7.76
C ILE A 73 -5.28 -2.95 -9.20
N LYS A 74 -6.01 -2.47 -10.20
CA LYS A 74 -5.68 -2.68 -11.62
C LYS A 74 -4.39 -1.97 -12.06
N GLU A 75 -4.15 -0.76 -11.55
CA GLU A 75 -3.01 0.08 -11.93
C GLU A 75 -1.71 -0.36 -11.24
N ILE A 76 -1.81 -1.01 -10.08
CA ILE A 76 -0.63 -1.55 -9.37
C ILE A 76 0.16 -2.53 -10.24
N LEU A 77 -0.51 -3.30 -11.09
CA LEU A 77 0.15 -4.27 -11.99
C LEU A 77 1.02 -3.58 -13.06
N GLU A 78 0.75 -2.33 -13.39
CA GLU A 78 1.53 -1.54 -14.35
C GLU A 78 2.70 -0.82 -13.67
N VAL A 79 2.50 -0.31 -12.45
CA VAL A 79 3.50 0.47 -11.72
C VAL A 79 4.56 -0.42 -11.06
N LEU A 80 4.17 -1.62 -10.61
CA LEU A 80 5.03 -2.53 -9.85
C LEU A 80 4.98 -3.94 -10.48
N PRO A 81 5.79 -4.22 -11.51
CA PRO A 81 5.70 -5.46 -12.30
C PRO A 81 5.97 -6.74 -11.50
N ASP A 82 6.74 -6.61 -10.41
CA ASP A 82 7.06 -7.70 -9.50
C ASP A 82 5.94 -7.97 -8.48
N ILE A 83 4.93 -7.10 -8.39
CA ILE A 83 3.82 -7.25 -7.46
C ILE A 83 2.62 -7.90 -8.16
N ARG A 84 2.07 -8.93 -7.52
CA ARG A 84 0.79 -9.54 -7.88
C ARG A 84 -0.21 -9.31 -6.76
N ILE A 85 -1.41 -8.85 -7.11
CA ILE A 85 -2.52 -8.69 -6.18
C ILE A 85 -3.68 -9.55 -6.69
N LYS A 86 -4.29 -10.32 -5.79
CA LYS A 86 -5.50 -11.09 -6.08
C LYS A 86 -6.48 -10.95 -4.93
N ALA A 87 -7.72 -10.54 -5.23
CA ALA A 87 -8.84 -10.71 -4.31
C ALA A 87 -9.23 -12.20 -4.25
N LEU A 88 -9.34 -12.76 -3.05
CA LEU A 88 -9.78 -14.13 -2.80
C LEU A 88 -11.29 -14.16 -2.56
N ASP A 89 -11.88 -15.36 -2.65
CA ASP A 89 -13.30 -15.53 -2.41
C ASP A 89 -13.67 -15.17 -0.96
N ARG A 90 -14.75 -14.40 -0.82
CA ARG A 90 -15.30 -13.97 0.47
C ARG A 90 -16.07 -15.12 1.12
N MET A 91 -15.35 -16.08 1.70
CA MET A 91 -15.92 -17.33 2.23
C MET A 91 -16.28 -17.25 3.72
N TRP A 92 -15.34 -16.79 4.56
CA TRP A 92 -15.46 -16.88 6.03
C TRP A 92 -15.45 -15.53 6.75
N SER A 93 -15.20 -14.43 6.03
CA SER A 93 -15.19 -13.08 6.57
C SER A 93 -16.19 -12.21 5.80
N ASP A 94 -16.71 -11.21 6.49
CA ASP A 94 -17.38 -10.07 5.89
C ASP A 94 -16.42 -9.13 5.14
N HIS A 95 -15.12 -9.39 5.12
CA HIS A 95 -14.16 -8.77 4.22
C HIS A 95 -13.70 -9.75 3.13
N THR A 96 -13.40 -9.20 1.96
CA THR A 96 -12.77 -9.96 0.86
C THR A 96 -11.27 -10.01 1.10
N PRO A 97 -10.65 -11.18 1.36
CA PRO A 97 -9.22 -11.24 1.62
C PRO A 97 -8.42 -10.83 0.37
N ILE A 98 -7.37 -10.03 0.56
CA ILE A 98 -6.47 -9.62 -0.53
C ILE A 98 -5.14 -10.35 -0.36
N HIS A 99 -4.77 -11.17 -1.34
CA HIS A 99 -3.46 -11.82 -1.42
C HIS A 99 -2.51 -10.98 -2.25
N LEU A 100 -1.49 -10.45 -1.59
CA LEU A 100 -0.38 -9.73 -2.22
C LEU A 100 0.86 -10.65 -2.24
N HIS A 101 1.41 -10.86 -3.42
CA HIS A 101 2.60 -11.69 -3.62
C HIS A 101 3.64 -10.93 -4.44
N VAL A 102 4.88 -10.88 -3.96
CA VAL A 102 6.01 -10.28 -4.70
C VAL A 102 6.77 -11.41 -5.41
N LEU A 103 6.75 -11.39 -6.74
CA LEU A 103 7.60 -12.23 -7.57
C LEU A 103 9.02 -11.67 -7.52
N LYS A 104 9.79 -12.07 -6.52
CA LYS A 104 11.21 -11.78 -6.53
C LYS A 104 11.86 -12.68 -7.58
N SER A 105 12.07 -12.16 -8.80
CA SER A 105 13.01 -12.77 -9.73
C SER A 105 14.42 -12.49 -9.22
N ASP A 106 14.87 -13.31 -8.28
CA ASP A 106 16.27 -13.48 -7.99
C ASP A 106 16.91 -14.05 -9.27
N PHE A 107 17.61 -13.20 -10.03
CA PHE A 107 18.52 -13.65 -11.09
C PHE A 107 19.94 -13.89 -10.55
N GLY A 108 20.10 -13.98 -9.21
CA GLY A 108 21.39 -13.94 -8.53
C GLY A 108 22.19 -12.66 -8.83
N PRO A 109 23.39 -12.50 -8.25
CA PRO A 109 24.39 -11.60 -8.82
C PRO A 109 24.70 -12.06 -10.26
N THR A 110 24.81 -11.10 -11.19
CA THR A 110 25.29 -11.35 -12.57
C THR A 110 26.46 -12.33 -12.51
N PRO A 111 26.44 -13.49 -13.21
CA PRO A 111 27.60 -14.36 -13.23
C PRO A 111 28.74 -13.59 -13.89
N PHE A 112 29.64 -13.08 -13.06
CA PHE A 112 30.81 -12.34 -13.45
C PHE A 112 31.61 -13.19 -14.44
N LYS A 113 31.95 -12.59 -15.59
CA LYS A 113 32.86 -13.18 -16.58
C LYS A 113 34.21 -13.43 -15.91
N PHE A 114 34.65 -14.69 -15.86
CA PHE A 114 36.06 -14.99 -15.63
C PHE A 114 36.87 -14.36 -16.77
N TYR A 115 37.60 -13.29 -16.48
CA TYR A 115 38.72 -12.87 -17.31
C TYR A 115 39.88 -13.81 -17.01
N ASN A 116 40.26 -14.62 -17.99
CA ASN A 116 41.37 -15.57 -17.96
C ASN A 116 42.75 -14.87 -17.94
N LEU A 117 42.99 -13.96 -17.00
CA LEU A 117 44.29 -13.30 -16.81
C LEU A 117 45.36 -14.24 -16.21
N TRP A 118 44.99 -15.47 -15.87
CA TRP A 118 45.87 -16.50 -15.32
C TRP A 118 46.52 -17.39 -16.40
N LEU A 119 46.07 -17.28 -17.66
CA LEU A 119 46.67 -17.95 -18.82
C LEU A 119 47.73 -17.10 -19.53
N LEU A 120 48.09 -15.93 -18.96
CA LEU A 120 49.11 -15.02 -19.49
C LEU A 120 50.38 -15.00 -18.62
N ARG A 121 50.82 -16.15 -18.13
CA ARG A 121 52.17 -16.28 -17.58
C ARG A 121 52.93 -17.31 -18.40
N ASP A 122 53.97 -16.81 -19.07
CA ASP A 122 55.03 -17.56 -19.74
C ASP A 122 55.73 -18.54 -18.79
#